data_AF-A0A1C5YEV4-F1
#
_entry.id   AF-A0A1C5YEV4-F1
#
_cell.length_a   1.000
_cell.length_b   1.000
_cell.length_c   1.000
_cell.angle_alpha   90.00
_cell.angle_beta   90.00
_cell.angle_gamma   90.00
#
_symmetry.space_group_name_H-M   'P 1'
#
loop_
_entity.id
_entity.type
_entity.pdbx_description
1 polymer ?
#
loop_
_entity_poly.entity_id
_entity_poly.type
_entity_poly.pdbx_seq_one_letter_code
_entity_poly.pdbx_strand_id
1 'polypeptide(L)' 'MEKKQKDKPPEEPDEEELLREYEWAKEHIPDDAVPKPAPDEFEVIWKKIQEERGK' A
#
# COMPACT_ATOMS: atom_id res chain seq x y z
N MET A 1 -33.18 -16.31 9.48
CA MET A 1 -31.86 -16.53 10.11
C MET A 1 -30.86 -15.64 9.38
N GLU A 2 -30.53 -14.50 9.98
CA GLU A 2 -29.60 -13.52 9.40
C GLU A 2 -28.17 -14.07 9.54
N LYS A 3 -27.57 -14.48 8.43
CA LYS A 3 -26.16 -14.88 8.41
C LYS A 3 -25.32 -13.61 8.50
N LYS A 4 -25.01 -13.17 9.73
CA LYS A 4 -23.96 -12.17 9.97
C LYS A 4 -22.64 -12.75 9.48
N GLN A 5 -22.25 -12.38 8.26
CA GLN A 5 -20.95 -12.67 7.69
C GLN A 5 -19.94 -12.00 8.61
N LYS A 6 -19.21 -12.79 9.39
CA LYS A 6 -18.14 -12.28 10.24
C LYS A 6 -17.15 -11.58 9.32
N ASP A 7 -16.93 -10.30 9.58
CA ASP A 7 -15.80 -9.51 9.12
C ASP A 7 -14.53 -10.15 9.71
N LYS A 8 -14.10 -11.28 9.16
CA LYS A 8 -12.77 -11.84 9.46
C LYS A 8 -11.80 -10.93 8.72
N PRO A 9 -10.80 -10.33 9.39
CA PRO A 9 -9.75 -9.64 8.66
C PRO A 9 -9.16 -10.62 7.62
N PRO A 10 -8.80 -10.13 6.42
CA PRO A 10 -8.14 -10.97 5.44
C PRO A 10 -6.96 -11.68 6.11
N GLU A 11 -6.78 -12.95 5.77
CA GLU A 11 -5.63 -13.72 6.27
C GLU A 11 -4.37 -12.97 5.87
N GLU A 12 -3.49 -12.68 6.83
CA GLU A 12 -2.23 -12.04 6.51
C GLU A 12 -1.45 -12.98 5.59
N PRO A 13 -0.96 -12.49 4.44
CA PRO A 13 -0.22 -13.31 3.50
C PRO A 13 1.05 -13.84 4.17
N ASP A 14 1.44 -15.06 3.81
CA ASP A 14 2.65 -15.69 4.32
C ASP A 14 3.90 -14.93 3.86
N GLU A 15 4.93 -14.86 4.70
CA GLU A 15 6.18 -14.14 4.40
C GLU A 15 6.87 -14.68 3.13
N GLU A 16 6.76 -15.98 2.85
CA GLU A 16 7.32 -16.62 1.64
C GLU A 16 6.58 -16.17 0.36
N GLU A 17 5.25 -16.05 0.43
CA GLU A 17 4.44 -15.55 -0.69
C GLU A 17 4.78 -14.09 -0.99
N LEU A 18 4.89 -13.25 0.05
CA LEU A 18 5.30 -11.85 -0.09
C LEU A 18 6.68 -11.70 -0.73
N LEU A 19 7.65 -12.52 -0.30
CA LEU A 19 8.99 -12.48 -0.86
C LEU A 19 8.99 -12.89 -2.35
N ARG A 20 8.22 -13.93 -2.69
CA ARG A 20 8.08 -14.40 -4.07
C ARG A 20 7.46 -13.34 -4.98
N GLU A 21 6.42 -12.65 -4.52
CA GLU A 21 5.79 -11.55 -5.27
C GLU A 21 6.75 -10.38 -5.48
N TYR A 22 7.56 -10.04 -4.46
CA TYR A 22 8.58 -9.01 -4.58
C TYR A 22 9.65 -9.36 -5.61
N GLU A 23 10.18 -10.59 -5.57
CA GLU A 23 11.18 -11.06 -6.53
C GLU A 23 10.63 -11.05 -7.95
N TRP A 24 9.39 -11.54 -8.14
CA TRP A 24 8.73 -11.49 -9.43
C TRP A 24 8.56 -10.05 -9.93
N ALA A 25 8.08 -9.14 -9.09
CA ALA A 25 7.88 -7.74 -9.45
C ALA A 25 9.21 -7.07 -9.86
N LYS A 26 10.29 -7.35 -9.14
CA LYS A 26 11.63 -6.83 -9.43
C LYS A 26 12.16 -7.28 -10.80
N GLU A 27 11.85 -8.51 -11.23
CA GLU A 27 12.27 -9.03 -12.53
C GLU A 27 11.35 -8.62 -13.69
N HIS A 28 10.05 -8.39 -13.41
CA HIS A 28 9.03 -8.27 -14.45
C HIS A 28 8.40 -6.88 -14.58
N ILE A 29 8.51 -6.00 -13.58
CA ILE A 29 7.94 -4.64 -13.62
C ILE A 29 9.06 -3.66 -13.93
N PRO A 30 9.07 -3.03 -15.13
CA PRO A 30 10.07 -2.02 -15.44
C PRO A 30 9.84 -0.76 -14.62
N ASP A 31 10.93 -0.10 -14.20
CA ASP A 31 10.87 1.09 -13.34
C ASP A 31 9.99 2.21 -13.92
N ASP A 32 9.95 2.37 -15.25
CA ASP A 32 9.13 3.39 -15.91
C ASP A 32 7.63 3.03 -15.99
N ALA A 33 7.25 1.78 -15.70
CA ALA A 33 5.84 1.41 -15.53
C ALA A 33 5.29 1.82 -14.16
N VAL A 34 6.17 2.14 -13.19
CA VAL A 34 5.77 2.67 -11.89
C VAL A 34 5.63 4.19 -12.00
N PRO A 35 4.42 4.75 -11.77
CA PRO A 35 4.23 6.20 -11.79
C PRO A 35 5.16 6.87 -10.79
N LYS A 36 5.99 7.80 -11.27
CA LYS A 36 6.84 8.60 -10.39
C LYS A 36 5.97 9.67 -9.72
N PRO A 37 6.05 9.83 -8.40
CA PRO A 37 5.34 10.90 -7.72
C PRO A 37 5.82 12.26 -8.22
N ALA A 38 5.00 13.29 -8.06
CA ALA A 38 5.48 14.65 -8.29
C ALA A 38 6.59 14.97 -7.26
N PRO A 39 7.62 15.76 -7.63
CA PRO A 39 8.76 16.03 -6.76
C PRO A 39 8.39 16.60 -5.38
N ASP A 40 7.23 17.24 -5.26
CA ASP A 40 6.70 17.90 -4.06
C ASP A 40 5.48 17.17 -3.44
N GLU A 41 5.08 16.04 -4.00
CA GLU A 41 3.86 15.32 -3.58
C GLU A 41 3.95 14.88 -2.11
N PHE A 42 5.13 14.42 -1.69
CA PHE A 42 5.37 14.01 -0.32
C PHE A 42 5.20 15.19 0.66
N GLU A 43 5.82 16.33 0.36
CA GLU A 43 5.79 17.53 1.19
C GLU A 43 4.37 18.09 1.32
N VAL A 44 3.60 18.08 0.23
CA VAL A 44 2.18 18.50 0.22
C VAL A 44 1.34 17.60 1.12
N ILE A 45 1.47 16.28 0.97
CA ILE A 45 0.73 15.31 1.79
C ILE A 45 1.14 15.42 3.26
N TRP A 46 2.45 15.50 3.51
CA TRP A 46 3.00 15.58 4.87
C TRP A 46 2.51 16.82 5.60
N LYS A 47 2.54 17.98 4.94
CA LYS A 47 2.03 19.23 5.51
C LYS A 47 0.55 19.11 5.88
N LYS A 48 -0.28 18.54 4.98
CA LYS A 48 -1.70 18.33 5.25
C LYS A 48 -1.95 17.46 6.48
N ILE A 49 -1.19 16.37 6.65
CA ILE A 49 -1.31 15.48 7.83
C ILE A 49 -0.99 16.25 9.12
N GLN A 50 0.06 17.07 9.12
CA GLN A 50 0.42 17.88 10.29
C GLN A 50 -0.66 18.91 10.62
N GLU A 51 -1.23 19.57 9.60
CA GLU A 51 -2.34 20.51 9.77
C GLU A 51 -3.61 19.85 10.33
N GLU A 52 -3.90 18.60 9.95
CA GLU A 52 -5.03 17.84 10.49
C GLU A 52 -4.78 17.33 11.91
N ARG A 53 -3.55 16.92 12.26
CA ARG A 53 -3.18 16.50 13.62
C ARG A 53 -3.11 17.65 14.63
N GLY A 54 -2.93 18.88 14.15
CA GLY A 54 -2.89 20.09 14.97
C GLY A 54 -4.26 20.71 15.27
N LYS A 55 -5.36 20.15 14.76
CA LYS A 55 -6.74 20.51 15.11
C LYS A 55 -7.26 19.64 16.25
#